data_AF-A0A7Y2GP80-F1
#
_entry.id   AF-A0A7Y2GP80-F1
#
_cell.length_a   1.000
_cell.length_b   1.000
_cell.length_c   1.000
_cell.angle_alpha   90.00
_cell.angle_beta   90.00
_cell.angle_gamma   90.00
#
_symmetry.space_group_name_H-M   'P 1'
#
loop_
_entity.id
_entity.type
_entity.pdbx_description
1 polymer ?
#
loop_
_entity_poly.entity_id
_entity_poly.type
_entity_poly.pdbx_seq_one_letter_code
_entity_poly.pdbx_strand_id
1 'polypeptide(L)'
;MENYVERKMKAKVTSSVIKVFKILFFILAAIVFVLLFGYVIMWLWNWLMPEIFGLPTLAYWQAVGLLVLAKMLFGGLGQGYSSKNNRKSPKGFQNKFKQRCNGNVSKWQHYDKFWEEEGEKAYQEFIERQEKTSDDS
;
A
#
# COMPACT_ATOMS: atom_id res chain seq x y z
N MET A 1 -34.91 -15.02 -26.79
CA MET A 1 -33.87 -15.57 -25.89
C MET A 1 -32.45 -15.14 -26.28
N GLU A 2 -32.21 -14.75 -27.53
CA GLU A 2 -30.85 -14.46 -28.03
C GLU A 2 -30.19 -13.21 -27.41
N ASN A 3 -30.96 -12.14 -27.20
CA ASN A 3 -30.47 -10.90 -26.57
C ASN A 3 -30.03 -11.05 -25.09
N TYR A 4 -30.42 -12.15 -24.43
CA TYR A 4 -30.00 -12.43 -23.05
C TYR A 4 -28.61 -13.09 -23.00
N VAL A 5 -28.35 -13.99 -23.96
CA VAL A 5 -27.09 -14.72 -24.07
C VAL A 5 -25.96 -13.77 -24.49
N GLU A 6 -26.22 -12.88 -25.46
CA GLU A 6 -25.24 -11.88 -25.88
C GLU A 6 -24.77 -10.97 -24.73
N ARG A 7 -25.70 -10.50 -23.89
CA ARG A 7 -25.36 -9.59 -22.78
C ARG A 7 -24.51 -10.28 -21.71
N LYS A 8 -24.78 -11.56 -21.42
CA LYS A 8 -23.96 -12.35 -20.48
C LYS A 8 -22.56 -12.63 -21.03
N MET A 9 -22.41 -12.85 -22.33
CA MET A 9 -21.08 -13.03 -22.95
C MET A 9 -20.30 -11.72 -22.96
N LYS A 10 -20.91 -10.61 -23.39
CA LYS A 10 -20.28 -9.28 -23.45
C LYS A 10 -19.79 -8.82 -22.06
N ALA A 11 -20.59 -9.00 -21.01
CA ALA A 11 -20.21 -8.63 -19.64
C ALA A 11 -19.06 -9.46 -19.05
N LYS A 12 -18.98 -10.76 -19.38
CA LYS A 12 -17.89 -11.63 -18.89
C LYS A 12 -16.58 -11.36 -19.63
N VAL A 13 -16.65 -11.12 -20.95
CA VAL A 13 -15.49 -10.80 -21.78
C VAL A 13 -14.90 -9.43 -21.40
N THR A 14 -15.73 -8.38 -21.27
CA THR A 14 -15.25 -7.05 -20.86
C THR A 14 -14.57 -7.08 -19.49
N SER A 15 -15.14 -7.80 -18.52
CA SER A 15 -14.54 -7.91 -17.19
C SER A 15 -13.16 -8.60 -17.18
N SER A 16 -12.93 -9.51 -18.14
CA SER A 16 -11.67 -10.25 -18.24
C SER A 16 -10.59 -9.43 -18.95
N VAL A 17 -10.98 -8.73 -20.03
CA VAL A 17 -10.09 -7.81 -20.75
C VAL A 17 -9.66 -6.64 -19.86
N ILE A 18 -10.59 -6.04 -19.10
CA ILE A 18 -10.27 -4.94 -18.17
C ILE A 18 -9.30 -5.40 -17.08
N LYS A 19 -9.46 -6.63 -16.56
CA LYS A 19 -8.51 -7.19 -15.57
C LYS A 19 -7.13 -7.37 -16.17
N VAL A 20 -7.01 -7.99 -17.34
CA VAL A 20 -5.72 -8.19 -18.02
C VAL A 20 -5.05 -6.85 -18.32
N PHE A 21 -5.81 -5.88 -18.84
CA PHE A 21 -5.31 -4.53 -19.10
C PHE A 21 -4.82 -3.82 -17.83
N LYS A 22 -5.56 -3.95 -16.72
CA LYS A 22 -5.17 -3.39 -15.42
C LYS A 22 -3.89 -4.05 -14.88
N ILE A 23 -3.74 -5.37 -14.98
CA ILE A 23 -2.49 -6.05 -14.60
C ILE A 23 -1.32 -5.54 -15.46
N LEU A 24 -1.49 -5.47 -16.79
CA LEU A 24 -0.46 -4.95 -17.69
C LEU A 24 -0.07 -3.51 -17.36
N PHE A 25 -1.05 -2.65 -17.10
CA PHE A 25 -0.81 -1.26 -16.71
C PHE A 25 -0.03 -1.17 -15.39
N PHE A 26 -0.38 -1.97 -14.38
CA PHE A 26 0.36 -2.00 -13.11
C PHE A 26 1.80 -2.48 -13.28
N ILE A 27 2.04 -3.49 -14.14
CA ILE A 27 3.40 -3.95 -14.43
C ILE A 27 4.20 -2.84 -15.12
N LEU A 28 3.62 -2.18 -16.12
CA LEU A 28 4.26 -1.08 -16.82
C LEU A 28 4.57 0.08 -15.87
N ALA A 29 3.61 0.47 -15.03
CA ALA A 29 3.79 1.52 -14.04
C ALA A 29 4.88 1.16 -13.02
N ALA A 30 4.95 -0.10 -12.58
CA ALA A 30 6.01 -0.56 -11.68
C ALA A 30 7.39 -0.49 -12.34
N ILE A 31 7.51 -0.87 -13.61
CA ILE A 31 8.77 -0.75 -14.36
C ILE A 31 9.19 0.72 -14.46
N VAL A 32 8.28 1.61 -14.87
CA VAL A 32 8.55 3.05 -14.96
C VAL A 32 8.98 3.61 -13.61
N PHE A 33 8.31 3.21 -12.52
CA PHE A 33 8.65 3.64 -11.17
C PHE A 33 10.06 3.19 -10.77
N VAL A 34 10.44 1.95 -11.06
CA VAL A 34 11.80 1.43 -10.79
C VAL A 34 12.84 2.16 -11.63
N LEU A 35 12.56 2.43 -12.91
CA LEU A 35 13.46 3.18 -13.78
C LEU A 35 13.65 4.62 -13.27
N LEU A 36 12.56 5.30 -12.89
CA LEU A 36 12.58 6.66 -12.35
C LEU A 36 13.36 6.71 -11.04
N PHE A 37 13.09 5.78 -10.14
CA PHE A 37 13.77 5.68 -8.85
C PHE A 37 15.27 5.41 -9.03
N GLY A 38 15.63 4.50 -9.94
CA GLY A 38 17.02 4.24 -10.31
C GLY A 38 17.72 5.46 -10.92
N TYR A 39 17.01 6.24 -11.74
CA TYR A 39 17.53 7.48 -12.32
C TYR A 39 17.78 8.55 -11.26
N VAL A 40 16.85 8.77 -10.33
CA VAL A 40 17.01 9.72 -9.22
C VAL A 40 18.23 9.35 -8.38
N ILE A 41 18.42 8.06 -8.08
CA ILE A 41 19.57 7.59 -7.30
C ILE A 41 20.88 7.81 -8.06
N MET A 42 20.93 7.49 -9.35
CA MET A 42 22.11 7.75 -10.18
C MET A 42 22.44 9.24 -10.20
N TRP A 43 21.44 10.11 -10.40
CA TRP A 43 21.63 11.55 -10.47
C TRP A 43 22.11 12.12 -9.13
N LEU A 44 21.44 11.75 -8.03
CA LEU A 44 21.80 12.19 -6.68
C LEU A 44 23.20 11.70 -6.29
N TRP A 45 23.53 10.44 -6.60
CA TRP A 45 24.84 9.89 -6.30
C TRP A 45 25.95 10.60 -7.07
N ASN A 46 25.77 10.81 -8.37
CA ASN A 46 26.76 11.46 -9.22
C ASN A 46 27.00 12.93 -8.83
N TRP A 47 26.04 13.57 -8.17
CA TRP A 47 26.20 14.92 -7.66
C TRP A 47 26.88 14.93 -6.28
N LEU A 48 26.46 14.05 -5.37
CA LEU A 48 26.87 14.15 -3.97
C LEU A 48 28.18 13.39 -3.65
N MET A 49 28.32 12.16 -4.12
CA MET A 49 29.43 11.28 -3.68
C MET A 49 30.79 11.65 -4.30
N PRO A 50 30.89 11.99 -5.61
CA PRO A 50 32.13 12.48 -6.19
C PRO A 50 32.58 13.81 -5.59
N GLU A 51 31.65 14.72 -5.30
CA GLU A 51 31.97 16.05 -4.80
C GLU A 51 32.43 16.03 -3.33
N ILE A 52 31.78 15.22 -2.49
CA ILE A 52 32.10 15.16 -1.05
C ILE A 52 33.26 14.20 -0.75
N PHE A 53 33.33 13.06 -1.45
CA PHE A 53 34.25 11.96 -1.11
C PHE A 53 35.27 11.63 -2.21
N GLY A 54 35.22 12.30 -3.37
CA GLY A 54 36.13 12.01 -4.50
C GLY A 54 35.91 10.64 -5.13
N LEU A 55 34.74 10.03 -4.94
CA LEU A 55 34.41 8.70 -5.45
C LEU A 55 34.04 8.73 -6.95
N PRO A 56 34.23 7.61 -7.68
CA PRO A 56 33.83 7.53 -9.09
C PRO A 56 32.31 7.64 -9.26
N THR A 57 31.89 8.18 -10.41
CA THR A 57 30.48 8.26 -10.81
C THR A 57 29.89 6.87 -11.03
N LEU A 58 28.60 6.71 -10.75
CA LEU A 58 27.86 5.47 -11.03
C LEU A 58 27.26 5.53 -12.42
N ALA A 59 27.54 4.52 -13.23
CA ALA A 59 26.76 4.20 -14.42
C ALA A 59 25.40 3.61 -14.03
N TYR A 60 24.42 3.71 -14.94
CA TYR A 60 23.04 3.24 -14.70
C TYR A 60 22.99 1.79 -14.16
N TRP A 61 23.74 0.88 -14.78
CA TRP A 61 23.83 -0.51 -14.35
C TRP A 61 24.46 -0.69 -12.96
N GLN A 62 25.38 0.19 -12.56
CA GLN A 62 25.97 0.15 -11.22
C GLN A 62 24.98 0.66 -10.17
N ALA A 63 24.21 1.71 -10.47
CA ALA A 63 23.15 2.21 -9.57
C ALA A 63 22.05 1.15 -9.36
N VAL A 64 21.63 0.47 -10.44
CA VAL A 64 20.68 -0.65 -10.35
C VAL A 64 21.28 -1.83 -9.57
N GLY A 65 22.55 -2.18 -9.82
CA GLY A 65 23.24 -3.23 -9.07
C GLY A 65 23.32 -2.92 -7.56
N LEU A 66 23.65 -1.67 -7.20
CA LEU A 66 23.69 -1.20 -5.82
C LEU A 66 22.30 -1.26 -5.16
N LEU A 67 21.25 -0.89 -5.90
CA LEU A 67 19.87 -1.01 -5.45
C LEU A 67 19.46 -2.46 -5.17
N VAL A 68 19.81 -3.38 -6.08
CA VAL A 68 19.54 -4.82 -5.89
C VAL A 68 20.29 -5.35 -4.68
N LEU A 69 21.55 -4.95 -4.51
CA LEU A 69 22.37 -5.36 -3.37
C LEU A 69 21.82 -4.81 -2.05
N ALA A 70 21.46 -3.52 -2.00
CA ALA A 70 20.78 -2.91 -0.87
C ALA A 70 19.43 -3.61 -0.59
N LYS A 71 18.67 -3.95 -1.62
CA LYS A 71 17.40 -4.68 -1.47
C LYS A 71 17.61 -6.10 -0.96
N MET A 72 18.71 -6.74 -1.32
CA MET A 72 19.07 -8.07 -0.82
C MET A 72 19.49 -8.01 0.66
N LEU A 73 20.31 -7.01 1.03
CA LEU A 73 20.81 -6.83 2.40
C LEU A 73 19.73 -6.31 3.36
N PHE A 74 18.98 -5.27 2.97
CA PHE A 74 17.98 -4.62 3.82
C PHE A 74 16.56 -5.16 3.60
N GLY A 75 16.26 -5.71 2.42
CA GLY A 75 14.94 -6.25 2.10
C GLY A 75 14.72 -7.71 2.50
N GLY A 76 15.74 -8.39 3.03
CA GLY A 76 15.65 -9.76 3.57
C GLY A 76 15.16 -9.85 5.02
N LEU A 77 15.02 -8.72 5.74
CA LEU A 77 14.75 -8.72 7.18
C LEU A 77 13.26 -8.81 7.57
N GLY A 78 12.34 -9.04 6.61
CA GLY A 78 10.89 -8.93 6.86
C GLY A 78 10.03 -10.15 6.50
N GLN A 79 10.60 -11.25 5.99
CA GLN A 79 9.80 -12.44 5.67
C GLN A 79 9.99 -13.50 6.74
N GLY A 80 9.19 -13.40 7.81
CA GLY A 80 9.05 -14.44 8.81
C GLY A 80 8.66 -15.76 8.14
N TYR A 81 9.65 -16.65 7.99
CA TYR A 81 9.47 -18.05 7.71
C TYR A 81 8.70 -18.68 8.88
N SER A 82 7.36 -18.68 8.81
CA SER A 82 6.57 -19.63 9.58
C SER A 82 6.42 -20.89 8.73
N SER A 83 7.42 -21.76 8.86
CA SER A 83 7.32 -23.16 8.47
C SER A 83 6.17 -23.79 9.25
N LYS A 84 5.12 -24.20 8.53
CA LYS A 84 4.25 -25.27 9.02
C LYS A 84 3.68 -26.04 7.84
N ASN A 85 4.42 -27.08 7.46
CA ASN A 85 3.84 -28.24 6.79
C ASN A 85 2.60 -28.69 7.55
N ASN A 86 1.45 -28.66 6.90
CA ASN A 86 0.42 -29.69 7.04
C ASN A 86 -0.62 -29.52 5.93
N ARG A 87 -0.71 -30.56 5.10
CA ARG A 87 -1.71 -30.74 4.05
C ARG A 87 -3.11 -30.44 4.60
N LYS A 88 -3.79 -29.41 4.09
CA LYS A 88 -5.26 -29.24 4.19
C LYS A 88 -5.74 -28.11 3.27
N SER A 89 -6.48 -28.51 2.23
CA SER A 89 -7.49 -27.80 1.41
C SER A 89 -7.33 -26.28 1.14
N PRO A 90 -7.42 -25.82 -0.12
CA PRO A 90 -7.26 -24.41 -0.51
C PRO A 90 -8.41 -23.47 -0.10
N LYS A 91 -9.33 -23.90 0.78
CA LYS A 91 -10.46 -23.07 1.24
C LYS A 91 -10.16 -22.21 2.49
N GLY A 92 -8.97 -22.34 3.10
CA GLY A 92 -8.64 -21.69 4.39
C GLY A 92 -7.97 -20.32 4.34
N PHE A 93 -7.37 -19.91 3.21
CA PHE A 93 -6.57 -18.68 3.16
C PHE A 93 -7.43 -17.41 3.26
N GLN A 94 -8.63 -17.43 2.70
CA GLN A 94 -9.58 -16.32 2.76
C GLN A 94 -10.08 -16.07 4.20
N ASN A 95 -10.25 -17.12 5.00
CA ASN A 95 -10.73 -16.98 6.39
C ASN A 95 -9.69 -16.37 7.32
N LYS A 96 -8.38 -16.62 7.13
CA LYS A 96 -7.33 -15.98 7.94
C LYS A 96 -7.17 -14.49 7.66
N PHE A 97 -7.27 -14.08 6.39
CA PHE A 97 -7.25 -12.66 6.04
C PHE A 97 -8.48 -11.94 6.62
N LYS A 98 -9.66 -12.56 6.48
CA LYS A 98 -10.91 -12.03 7.06
C LYS A 98 -10.85 -11.90 8.59
N GLN A 99 -10.22 -12.85 9.28
CA GLN A 99 -10.07 -12.82 10.74
C GLN A 99 -9.06 -11.76 11.22
N ARG A 100 -8.01 -11.47 10.44
CA ARG A 100 -7.04 -10.42 10.74
C ARG A 100 -7.56 -9.02 10.45
N CYS A 101 -8.45 -8.87 9.47
CA CYS A 101 -9.17 -7.62 9.19
C CYS A 101 -10.37 -7.39 10.14
N ASN A 102 -10.99 -8.46 10.68
CA ASN A 102 -12.12 -8.36 11.61
C ASN A 102 -11.73 -8.14 13.08
N GLY A 103 -10.43 -8.13 13.43
CA GLY A 103 -9.98 -8.02 14.81
C GLY A 103 -10.33 -6.70 15.52
N ASN A 104 -10.78 -5.68 14.80
CA ASN A 104 -11.16 -4.38 15.38
C ASN A 104 -12.38 -3.70 14.75
N VAL A 105 -13.14 -4.37 13.85
CA VAL A 105 -14.33 -3.76 13.23
C VAL A 105 -15.40 -3.44 14.29
N SER A 106 -15.51 -4.28 15.32
CA SER A 106 -16.42 -4.06 16.45
C SER A 106 -16.09 -2.81 17.27
N LYS A 107 -14.81 -2.40 17.39
CA LYS A 107 -14.43 -1.18 18.13
C LYS A 107 -14.95 0.07 17.42
N TRP A 108 -14.89 0.10 16.08
CA TRP A 108 -15.38 1.22 15.28
C TRP A 108 -16.91 1.36 15.34
N GLN A 109 -17.64 0.24 15.41
CA GLN A 109 -19.10 0.27 15.55
C GLN A 109 -19.59 0.96 16.84
N HIS A 110 -18.83 0.85 17.94
CA HIS A 110 -19.15 1.57 19.17
C HIS A 110 -18.78 3.05 19.08
N TYR A 111 -17.75 3.40 18.31
CA TYR A 111 -17.31 4.78 18.12
C TYR A 111 -18.33 5.59 17.30
N ASP A 112 -18.86 5.00 16.22
CA ASP A 112 -19.92 5.62 15.41
C ASP A 112 -21.17 5.88 16.25
N LYS A 113 -21.60 4.89 17.03
CA LYS A 113 -22.79 5.03 17.89
C LYS A 113 -22.60 6.08 18.99
N PHE A 114 -21.41 6.13 19.61
CA PHE A 114 -21.08 7.16 20.59
C PHE A 114 -21.08 8.56 19.95
N TRP A 115 -20.55 8.70 18.74
CA TRP A 115 -20.51 9.99 18.03
C TRP A 115 -21.90 10.46 17.60
N GLU A 116 -22.80 9.54 17.22
CA GLU A 116 -24.21 9.85 16.90
C GLU A 116 -25.04 10.23 18.14
N GLU A 117 -24.83 9.58 19.29
CA GLU A 117 -25.63 9.80 20.50
C GLU A 117 -25.10 10.96 21.38
N GLU A 118 -23.78 11.10 21.50
CA GLU A 118 -23.15 12.04 22.46
C GLU A 118 -22.10 12.98 21.84
N GLY A 119 -21.70 12.76 20.59
CA GLY A 119 -20.56 13.46 19.97
C GLY A 119 -20.72 14.98 19.87
N GLU A 120 -21.91 15.46 19.49
CA GLU A 120 -22.15 16.90 19.30
C GLU A 120 -22.07 17.68 20.62
N LYS A 121 -22.63 17.14 21.71
CA LYS A 121 -22.58 17.78 23.04
C LYS A 121 -21.16 17.84 23.59
N ALA A 122 -20.45 16.71 23.52
CA ALA A 122 -19.07 16.63 23.98
C ALA A 122 -18.14 17.57 23.19
N TYR A 123 -18.41 17.75 21.88
CA TYR A 123 -17.66 18.68 21.04
C TYR A 123 -17.94 20.15 21.40
N GLN A 124 -19.20 20.51 21.62
CA GLN A 124 -19.57 21.88 22.03
C GLN A 124 -18.95 22.25 23.39
N GLU A 125 -19.00 21.35 24.38
CA GLU A 125 -18.34 21.56 25.69
C GLU A 125 -16.82 21.70 25.55
N PHE A 126 -16.21 21.01 24.58
CA PHE A 126 -14.77 21.12 24.31
C PHE A 126 -14.42 22.51 23.75
N ILE A 127 -15.19 23.00 22.77
CA ILE A 127 -14.99 24.34 22.20
C ILE A 127 -15.20 25.41 23.28
N GLU A 128 -16.23 25.29 24.11
CA GLU A 128 -16.48 26.22 25.21
C GLU A 128 -15.34 26.25 26.24
N ARG A 129 -14.71 25.09 26.52
CA ARG A 129 -13.52 25.01 27.38
C ARG A 129 -12.29 25.66 26.74
N GLN A 130 -12.11 25.50 25.43
CA GLN A 130 -11.01 26.14 24.70
C GLN A 130 -11.18 27.67 24.71
N GLU A 131 -12.38 28.18 24.43
CA GLU A 131 -12.66 29.61 24.44
C GLU A 131 -12.47 30.25 25.82
N LYS A 132 -12.93 29.58 26.89
CA LYS A 132 -12.71 30.03 28.28
C LYS A 132 -11.24 30.05 28.70
N THR A 133 -10.42 29.17 28.14
CA THR A 133 -8.98 29.13 28.45
C THR A 133 -8.23 30.28 27.74
N SER A 134 -8.71 30.69 26.56
CA SER A 134 -8.13 31.82 25.81
C SER A 134 -8.55 33.20 26.30
N ASP A 135 -9.68 33.32 27.01
CA ASP A 135 -10.18 34.60 27.55
C ASP A 135 -9.59 34.94 28.95
N ASP A 136 -8.88 33.99 29.57
CA ASP A 136 -8.20 34.12 30.88
C ASP A 136 -6.65 34.22 30.74
N SER A 137 -6.13 34.48 29.53
CA SER A 137 -4.69 34.64 29.23
C SER A 137 -4.35 36.02 28.68
#